data_AF-A0A9P7AAZ6-F1
#
_entry.id   AF-A0A9P7AAZ6-F1
#
_cell.length_a   1.000
_cell.length_b   1.000
_cell.length_c   1.000
_cell.angle_alpha   90.00
_cell.angle_beta   90.00
_cell.angle_gamma   90.00
#
_symmetry.space_group_name_H-M   'P 1'
#
loop_
_entity.id
_entity.type
_entity.pdbx_description
1 polymer ?
#
loop_
_entity_poly.entity_id
_entity_poly.type
_entity_poly.pdbx_seq_one_letter_code
_entity_poly.pdbx_strand_id
1 'polypeptide(L)'
;MSMLKKLKTRKEFGCDLSRQTLFESIRVEQEALGLDTWAPFADEEEWGLVKWLIARVGQMAIDEFFKLPIQQLRDTYKDMEQTGHMNTSFTSKYTLMKAVDQLPRGTEWMLKKITVKGNIVSNSGQRESEELELWLRDPVDCIRELMGNSEFKNMVSYTPERVFADEEGKTCMFDEMWTGEWWWEMQVMKKNALKTFLQGRLPPGAVVAPVILASDKTSLSQFRGDQEVWPMYLTLGNISKEICCQPSKRAAILIAYLPISKLECFKRDTCSVEPYHLFHYCMTQVLEPLVSAGTDRVDVTCPDHQVRWLHPIVAVAVPCAPDNPLSKLDNSAVN
;
A
#
# COMPACT_ATOMS: atom_id res chain seq x y z
N MET A 1 -24.62 -4.10 -3.45
CA MET A 1 -25.64 -3.91 -2.38
C MET A 1 -26.29 -5.19 -1.83
N SER A 2 -26.06 -6.39 -2.40
CA SER A 2 -26.57 -7.67 -1.84
C SER A 2 -25.64 -8.30 -0.78
N MET A 3 -24.33 -8.02 -0.84
CA MET A 3 -23.31 -8.61 0.05
C MET A 3 -23.38 -8.14 1.51
N LEU A 4 -23.75 -6.88 1.77
CA LEU A 4 -23.77 -6.31 3.14
C LEU A 4 -24.89 -6.88 4.02
N LYS A 5 -25.96 -7.45 3.44
CA LYS A 5 -27.05 -8.06 4.22
C LYS A 5 -26.73 -9.45 4.77
N LYS A 6 -25.72 -10.15 4.24
CA LYS A 6 -25.33 -11.50 4.72
C LYS A 6 -24.37 -11.50 5.92
N LEU A 7 -23.86 -10.33 6.33
CA LEU A 7 -22.97 -10.20 7.50
C LEU A 7 -23.70 -10.39 8.85
N LYS A 8 -25.03 -10.37 8.90
CA LYS A 8 -25.80 -10.46 10.16
C LYS A 8 -26.07 -11.89 10.68
N THR A 9 -25.71 -12.95 9.96
CA THR A 9 -26.07 -14.34 10.35
C THR A 9 -24.92 -15.34 10.46
N ARG A 10 -23.64 -14.91 10.39
CA ARG A 10 -22.48 -15.82 10.48
C ARG A 10 -21.98 -16.05 11.93
N LYS A 11 -22.82 -16.61 12.80
CA LYS A 11 -22.45 -16.97 14.18
C LYS A 11 -22.23 -18.48 14.39
N GLU A 12 -22.10 -19.26 13.32
CA GLU A 12 -22.14 -20.75 13.39
C GLU A 12 -20.80 -21.47 13.16
N PHE A 13 -19.68 -20.77 12.92
CA PHE A 13 -18.36 -21.42 12.91
C PHE A 13 -17.51 -20.87 14.06
N GLY A 14 -17.18 -21.74 15.02
CA GLY A 14 -16.49 -21.43 16.28
C GLY A 14 -15.03 -20.98 16.16
N CYS A 15 -14.69 -20.17 15.17
CA CYS A 15 -13.42 -19.45 15.10
C CYS A 15 -13.59 -18.07 15.73
N ASP A 16 -12.67 -17.66 16.61
CA ASP A 16 -12.62 -16.30 17.13
C ASP A 16 -12.25 -15.34 16.00
N LEU A 17 -13.26 -14.91 15.23
CA LEU A 17 -13.14 -14.01 14.09
C LEU A 17 -12.46 -12.67 14.44
N SER A 18 -12.35 -12.34 15.74
CA SER A 18 -11.69 -11.11 16.19
C SER A 18 -10.16 -11.11 16.06
N ARG A 19 -9.55 -12.28 15.81
CA ARG A 19 -8.08 -12.46 15.75
C ARG A 19 -7.56 -12.90 14.40
N GLN A 20 -8.38 -12.87 13.35
CA GLN A 20 -7.92 -13.27 12.03
C GLN A 20 -7.18 -12.12 11.35
N THR A 21 -6.10 -12.43 10.64
CA THR A 21 -5.47 -11.48 9.71
C THR A 21 -6.31 -11.38 8.44
N LEU A 22 -6.07 -10.33 7.63
CA LEU A 22 -6.66 -10.21 6.30
C LEU A 22 -6.40 -11.48 5.46
N PHE A 23 -5.18 -12.00 5.48
CA PHE A 23 -4.79 -13.18 4.71
C PHE A 23 -5.48 -14.45 5.18
N GLU A 24 -5.66 -14.61 6.49
CA GLU A 24 -6.42 -15.74 7.04
C GLU A 24 -7.91 -15.65 6.67
N SER A 25 -8.49 -14.45 6.71
CA SER A 25 -9.89 -14.26 6.32
C SER A 25 -10.13 -14.62 4.85
N ILE A 26 -9.18 -14.26 3.97
CA ILE A 26 -9.18 -14.64 2.56
C ILE A 26 -9.08 -16.16 2.42
N ARG A 27 -8.17 -16.80 3.16
CA ARG A 27 -8.00 -18.26 3.11
C ARG A 27 -9.26 -18.99 3.57
N VAL A 28 -9.87 -18.55 4.68
CA VAL A 28 -11.12 -19.10 5.20
C VAL A 28 -12.26 -18.93 4.20
N GLU A 29 -12.32 -17.79 3.50
CA GLU A 29 -13.31 -17.57 2.44
C GLU A 29 -13.10 -18.50 1.24
N GLN A 30 -11.85 -18.70 0.80
CA GLN A 30 -11.51 -19.65 -0.26
C GLN A 30 -11.88 -21.09 0.11
N GLU A 31 -11.51 -21.52 1.34
CA GLU A 31 -11.87 -22.83 1.89
C GLU A 31 -13.40 -22.99 1.97
N ALA A 32 -14.13 -21.97 2.41
CA ALA A 32 -15.59 -22.00 2.51
C ALA A 32 -16.29 -22.07 1.14
N LEU A 33 -15.66 -21.52 0.09
CA LEU A 33 -16.13 -21.64 -1.29
C LEU A 33 -15.70 -22.97 -1.95
N GLY A 34 -14.90 -23.79 -1.26
CA GLY A 34 -14.34 -25.03 -1.81
C GLY A 34 -13.40 -24.78 -2.99
N LEU A 35 -12.77 -23.61 -3.03
CA LEU A 35 -11.82 -23.24 -4.07
C LEU A 35 -10.49 -23.96 -3.84
N ASP A 36 -9.85 -24.36 -4.94
CA ASP A 36 -8.48 -24.88 -4.89
C ASP A 36 -7.48 -23.78 -4.50
N THR A 37 -6.30 -24.19 -4.04
CA THR A 37 -5.19 -23.30 -3.66
C THR A 37 -4.80 -22.35 -4.80
N TRP A 38 -4.90 -22.81 -6.05
CA TRP A 38 -4.55 -22.03 -7.23
C TRP A 38 -5.72 -21.27 -7.85
N ALA A 39 -6.93 -21.39 -7.30
CA ALA A 39 -8.10 -20.71 -7.83
C ALA A 39 -7.86 -19.19 -7.94
N PRO A 40 -8.31 -18.53 -9.02
CA PRO A 40 -9.21 -19.04 -10.06
C PRO A 40 -8.53 -19.81 -11.20
N PHE A 41 -7.25 -20.13 -11.08
CA PHE A 41 -6.48 -20.88 -12.07
C PHE A 41 -6.64 -22.39 -11.85
N ALA A 42 -6.38 -23.16 -12.90
CA ALA A 42 -6.53 -24.61 -12.88
C ALA A 42 -5.49 -25.30 -12.00
N ASP A 43 -4.24 -24.83 -12.03
CA ASP A 43 -3.11 -25.45 -11.34
C ASP A 43 -1.92 -24.46 -11.15
N GLU A 44 -0.85 -24.97 -10.55
CA GLU A 44 0.40 -24.23 -10.32
C GLU A 44 1.08 -23.77 -11.61
N GLU A 45 1.02 -24.56 -12.68
CA GLU A 45 1.66 -24.25 -13.96
C GLU A 45 0.97 -23.08 -14.65
N GLU A 46 -0.37 -23.10 -14.68
CA GLU A 46 -1.19 -21.99 -15.17
C GLU A 46 -0.94 -20.73 -14.35
N TRP A 47 -0.91 -20.84 -13.02
CA TRP A 47 -0.58 -19.70 -12.17
C TRP A 47 0.82 -19.14 -12.47
N GLY A 48 1.82 -20.01 -12.67
CA GLY A 48 3.18 -19.63 -13.04
C GLY A 48 3.22 -18.86 -14.36
N LEU A 49 2.47 -19.32 -15.37
CA LEU A 49 2.32 -18.62 -16.64
C LEU A 49 1.67 -17.24 -16.44
N VAL A 50 0.55 -17.17 -15.74
CA VAL A 50 -0.19 -15.91 -15.53
C VAL A 50 0.68 -14.90 -14.80
N LYS A 51 1.38 -15.33 -13.75
CA LYS A 51 2.33 -14.51 -13.01
C LYS A 51 3.43 -13.96 -13.93
N TRP A 52 3.98 -14.77 -14.83
CA TRP A 52 4.98 -14.33 -15.78
C TRP A 52 4.41 -13.35 -16.83
N LEU A 53 3.25 -13.66 -17.42
CA LEU A 53 2.58 -12.81 -18.41
C LEU A 53 2.33 -11.41 -17.82
N ILE A 54 1.71 -11.34 -16.65
CA ILE A 54 1.37 -10.06 -16.01
C ILE A 54 2.61 -9.27 -15.58
N ALA A 55 3.66 -9.96 -15.09
CA ALA A 55 4.86 -9.29 -14.60
C ALA A 55 5.82 -8.83 -15.70
N ARG A 56 5.84 -9.49 -16.87
CA ARG A 56 6.91 -9.31 -17.88
C ARG A 56 6.40 -8.95 -19.26
N VAL A 57 5.13 -9.18 -19.59
CA VAL A 57 4.61 -9.05 -20.95
C VAL A 57 3.67 -7.85 -21.07
N GLY A 58 3.91 -7.01 -22.07
CA GLY A 58 3.06 -5.85 -22.35
C GLY A 58 1.65 -6.26 -22.77
N GLN A 59 0.67 -5.40 -22.48
CA GLN A 59 -0.75 -5.68 -22.71
C GLN A 59 -1.09 -6.08 -24.17
N MET A 60 -0.38 -5.51 -25.16
CA MET A 60 -0.56 -5.88 -26.57
C MET A 60 0.04 -7.25 -26.90
N ALA A 61 1.21 -7.57 -26.34
CA ALA A 61 1.86 -8.85 -26.55
C ALA A 61 1.09 -10.00 -25.86
N ILE A 62 0.39 -9.74 -24.75
CA ILE A 62 -0.56 -10.69 -24.16
C ILE A 62 -1.72 -10.97 -25.13
N ASP A 63 -2.26 -9.95 -25.80
CA ASP A 63 -3.31 -10.13 -26.81
C ASP A 63 -2.80 -10.95 -28.01
N GLU A 64 -1.56 -10.74 -28.43
CA GLU A 64 -0.92 -11.53 -29.49
C GLU A 64 -0.63 -12.97 -29.07
N PHE A 65 -0.21 -13.19 -27.82
CA PHE A 65 0.01 -14.52 -27.26
C PHE A 65 -1.21 -15.42 -27.41
N PHE A 66 -2.41 -14.90 -27.10
CA PHE A 66 -3.67 -15.65 -27.26
C PHE A 66 -4.08 -15.90 -28.72
N LYS A 67 -3.45 -15.21 -29.69
CA LYS A 67 -3.70 -15.42 -31.12
C LYS A 67 -2.71 -16.40 -31.75
N LEU A 68 -1.70 -16.86 -31.02
CA LEU A 68 -0.71 -17.79 -31.56
C LEU A 68 -1.36 -19.13 -31.94
N PRO A 69 -0.95 -19.77 -33.04
CA PRO A 69 -1.50 -21.06 -33.47
C PRO A 69 -1.40 -22.15 -32.40
N ILE A 70 -0.37 -22.10 -31.54
CA ILE A 70 -0.19 -23.04 -30.43
C ILE A 70 -1.33 -22.96 -29.38
N GLN A 71 -1.95 -21.79 -29.21
CA GLN A 71 -3.15 -21.62 -28.37
C GLN A 71 -4.44 -22.03 -29.11
N GLN A 72 -4.46 -21.91 -30.45
CA GLN A 72 -5.62 -22.28 -31.28
C GLN A 72 -5.75 -23.79 -31.52
N LEU A 73 -4.62 -24.52 -31.49
CA LEU A 73 -4.58 -25.99 -31.63
C LEU A 73 -5.17 -26.72 -30.39
N ARG A 74 -5.53 -25.98 -29.33
CA ARG A 74 -6.15 -26.50 -28.10
C ARG A 74 -7.42 -27.30 -28.36
N ASP A 75 -8.31 -26.80 -29.23
CA ASP A 75 -9.61 -27.45 -29.47
C ASP A 75 -9.51 -28.64 -30.44
N THR A 76 -8.42 -28.74 -31.21
CA THR A 76 -8.23 -29.78 -32.24
C THR A 76 -7.73 -31.11 -31.65
N TYR A 77 -7.05 -31.08 -30.50
CA TYR A 77 -6.40 -32.26 -29.89
C TYR A 77 -6.83 -32.49 -28.43
N LYS A 78 -8.00 -31.99 -28.00
CA LYS A 78 -8.54 -32.21 -26.64
C LYS A 78 -8.61 -33.70 -26.23
N ASP A 79 -8.74 -34.60 -27.20
CA ASP A 79 -8.88 -36.04 -26.99
C ASP A 79 -7.52 -36.79 -26.94
N MET A 80 -6.38 -36.12 -27.17
CA MET A 80 -5.05 -36.71 -26.99
C MET A 80 -4.47 -36.30 -25.64
N GLU A 81 -4.70 -37.14 -24.64
CA GLU A 81 -4.20 -37.02 -23.26
C GLU A 81 -2.65 -36.99 -23.13
N GLN A 82 -1.92 -37.12 -24.24
CA GLN A 82 -0.47 -37.36 -24.28
C GLN A 82 0.34 -36.29 -25.03
N THR A 83 -0.29 -35.26 -25.59
CA THR A 83 0.45 -34.15 -26.19
C THR A 83 0.58 -33.02 -25.17
N GLY A 84 1.81 -32.68 -24.79
CA GLY A 84 2.16 -31.60 -23.86
C GLY A 84 1.85 -30.20 -24.43
N HIS A 85 0.57 -29.94 -24.70
CA HIS A 85 0.06 -28.66 -25.14
C HIS A 85 -0.31 -27.81 -23.93
N MET A 86 -0.10 -26.51 -24.05
CA MET A 86 -0.36 -25.53 -23.01
C MET A 86 -1.88 -25.34 -22.84
N ASN A 87 -2.49 -26.09 -21.92
CA ASN A 87 -3.92 -26.08 -21.70
C ASN A 87 -4.32 -24.99 -20.71
N THR A 88 -4.46 -23.75 -21.18
CA THR A 88 -4.95 -22.65 -20.34
C THR A 88 -6.48 -22.64 -20.25
N SER A 89 -7.01 -22.37 -19.06
CA SER A 89 -8.42 -22.22 -18.71
C SER A 89 -9.07 -20.99 -19.36
N PHE A 90 -8.28 -20.00 -19.77
CA PHE A 90 -8.72 -18.77 -20.42
C PHE A 90 -8.35 -18.75 -21.92
N THR A 91 -9.27 -18.31 -22.77
CA THR A 91 -9.12 -18.31 -24.25
C THR A 91 -8.67 -16.98 -24.83
N SER A 92 -8.64 -15.95 -24.00
CA SER A 92 -8.40 -14.58 -24.41
C SER A 92 -7.82 -13.78 -23.25
N LYS A 93 -7.19 -12.67 -23.58
CA LYS A 93 -6.79 -11.67 -22.59
C LYS A 93 -7.98 -11.22 -21.74
N TYR A 94 -9.15 -11.05 -22.33
CA TYR A 94 -10.35 -10.64 -21.58
C TYR A 94 -10.70 -11.67 -20.48
N THR A 95 -10.74 -12.95 -20.82
CA THR A 95 -11.00 -14.02 -19.85
C THR A 95 -9.88 -14.16 -18.82
N LEU A 96 -8.62 -13.96 -19.23
CA LEU A 96 -7.47 -13.91 -18.33
C LEU A 96 -7.63 -12.77 -17.31
N MET A 97 -7.87 -11.54 -17.78
CA MET A 97 -8.03 -10.38 -16.90
C MET A 97 -9.24 -10.54 -15.97
N LYS A 98 -10.32 -11.16 -16.44
CA LYS A 98 -11.47 -11.50 -15.59
C LYS A 98 -11.14 -12.53 -14.50
N ALA A 99 -10.22 -13.45 -14.75
CA ALA A 99 -9.71 -14.36 -13.72
C ALA A 99 -8.80 -13.61 -12.75
N VAL A 100 -7.86 -12.80 -13.25
CA VAL A 100 -7.00 -11.94 -12.42
C VAL A 100 -7.84 -11.01 -11.53
N ASP A 101 -8.96 -10.49 -12.03
CA ASP A 101 -9.88 -9.63 -11.29
C ASP A 101 -10.55 -10.31 -10.08
N GLN A 102 -10.64 -11.65 -10.09
CA GLN A 102 -11.19 -12.46 -8.99
C GLN A 102 -10.17 -12.73 -7.89
N LEU A 103 -8.88 -12.44 -8.13
CA LEU A 103 -7.85 -12.61 -7.10
C LEU A 103 -8.15 -11.70 -5.90
N PRO A 104 -7.81 -12.16 -4.67
CA PRO A 104 -7.93 -11.34 -3.49
C PRO A 104 -7.20 -10.01 -3.69
N ARG A 105 -7.91 -8.91 -3.46
CA ARG A 105 -7.36 -7.56 -3.54
C ARG A 105 -7.00 -7.10 -2.13
N GLY A 106 -5.94 -6.30 -2.04
CA GLY A 106 -5.66 -5.55 -0.82
C GLY A 106 -6.66 -4.41 -0.64
N THR A 107 -6.23 -3.39 0.08
CA THR A 107 -7.05 -2.19 0.34
C THR A 107 -7.57 -1.56 -0.97
N GLU A 108 -8.87 -1.25 -1.03
CA GLU A 108 -9.52 -0.68 -2.22
C GLU A 108 -9.06 0.75 -2.52
N TRP A 109 -9.05 1.09 -3.81
CA TRP A 109 -8.79 2.44 -4.30
C TRP A 109 -10.06 3.30 -4.26
N MET A 110 -9.91 4.53 -3.77
CA MET A 110 -10.93 5.56 -3.74
C MET A 110 -10.52 6.71 -4.67
N LEU A 111 -11.45 7.20 -5.46
CA LEU A 111 -11.28 8.39 -6.29
C LEU A 111 -11.96 9.59 -5.63
N LYS A 112 -11.19 10.62 -5.31
CA LYS A 112 -11.67 11.94 -4.89
C LYS A 112 -11.45 12.94 -6.02
N LYS A 113 -12.51 13.60 -6.47
CA LYS A 113 -12.42 14.72 -7.42
C LYS A 113 -12.14 16.00 -6.65
N ILE A 114 -11.15 16.77 -7.12
CA ILE A 114 -10.72 18.04 -6.54
C ILE A 114 -10.98 19.14 -7.55
N THR A 115 -11.78 20.13 -7.20
CA THR A 115 -12.02 21.31 -8.04
C THR A 115 -11.16 22.47 -7.56
N VAL A 116 -10.17 22.85 -8.35
CA VAL A 116 -9.31 24.01 -8.08
C VAL A 116 -9.89 25.22 -8.80
N LYS A 117 -10.20 26.28 -8.06
CA LYS A 117 -10.72 27.54 -8.64
C LYS A 117 -9.56 28.52 -8.81
N GLY A 118 -9.30 28.87 -10.06
CA GLY A 118 -8.25 29.80 -10.45
C GLY A 118 -8.60 31.28 -10.21
N ASN A 119 -7.63 32.14 -10.52
CA ASN A 119 -7.78 33.60 -10.46
C ASN A 119 -7.90 34.27 -11.83
N ILE A 120 -7.86 33.49 -12.92
CA ILE A 120 -8.19 33.94 -14.27
C ILE A 120 -9.70 34.05 -14.41
N VAL A 121 -10.17 35.16 -14.96
CA VAL A 121 -11.57 35.43 -15.25
C VAL A 121 -11.74 35.38 -16.76
N SER A 122 -12.62 34.49 -17.24
CA SER A 122 -12.93 34.36 -18.65
C SER A 122 -13.73 35.56 -19.16
N ASN A 123 -13.86 35.68 -20.49
CA ASN A 123 -14.62 36.76 -21.13
C ASN A 123 -16.10 36.81 -20.71
N SER A 124 -16.64 35.74 -20.12
CA SER A 124 -18.01 35.67 -19.57
C SER A 124 -18.11 36.08 -18.09
N GLY A 125 -17.01 36.52 -17.47
CA GLY A 125 -16.97 36.93 -16.06
C GLY A 125 -16.88 35.77 -15.06
N GLN A 126 -16.77 34.52 -15.54
CA GLN A 126 -16.59 33.34 -14.68
C GLN A 126 -15.12 33.08 -14.41
N ARG A 127 -14.80 32.66 -13.18
CA ARG A 127 -13.45 32.20 -12.85
C ARG A 127 -13.21 30.84 -13.48
N GLU A 128 -12.06 30.68 -14.12
CA GLU A 128 -11.63 29.39 -14.63
C GLU A 128 -11.39 28.42 -13.46
N SER A 129 -11.73 27.15 -13.68
CA SER A 129 -11.53 26.10 -12.70
C SER A 129 -11.05 24.83 -13.38
N GLU A 130 -10.28 24.06 -12.64
CA GLU A 130 -9.72 22.80 -13.08
C GLU A 130 -10.20 21.66 -12.18
N GLU A 131 -10.56 20.53 -12.78
CA GLU A 131 -10.91 19.31 -12.05
C GLU A 131 -9.75 18.32 -12.10
N LEU A 132 -9.32 17.88 -10.92
CA LEU A 132 -8.22 16.93 -10.74
C LEU A 132 -8.72 15.66 -10.05
N GLU A 133 -8.08 14.55 -10.36
CA GLU A 133 -8.39 13.24 -9.78
C GLU A 133 -7.31 12.85 -8.77
N LEU A 134 -7.70 12.69 -7.51
CA LEU A 134 -6.88 12.12 -6.46
C LEU A 134 -7.31 10.68 -6.22
N TRP A 135 -6.45 9.73 -6.55
CA TRP A 135 -6.64 8.33 -6.24
C TRP A 135 -5.91 8.01 -4.93
N LEU A 136 -6.61 7.44 -3.94
CA LEU A 136 -6.01 7.11 -2.64
C LEU A 136 -6.59 5.82 -2.07
N ARG A 137 -5.86 5.20 -1.15
CA ARG A 137 -6.29 4.08 -0.30
C ARG A 137 -6.37 4.55 1.14
N ASP A 138 -7.17 3.88 1.96
CA ASP A 138 -7.15 4.16 3.40
C ASP A 138 -5.79 3.71 3.97
N PRO A 139 -4.95 4.62 4.48
CA PRO A 139 -3.65 4.26 5.01
C PRO A 139 -3.75 3.36 6.25
N VAL A 140 -4.85 3.42 7.02
CA VAL A 140 -5.06 2.54 8.19
C VAL A 140 -5.27 1.10 7.73
N ASP A 141 -6.05 0.88 6.66
CA ASP A 141 -6.22 -0.44 6.06
C ASP A 141 -4.92 -0.96 5.45
N CYS A 142 -4.12 -0.09 4.83
CA CYS A 142 -2.78 -0.45 4.36
C CYS A 142 -1.85 -0.87 5.51
N ILE A 143 -1.95 -0.23 6.68
CA ILE A 143 -1.21 -0.62 7.89
C ILE A 143 -1.69 -1.98 8.39
N ARG A 144 -3.00 -2.25 8.39
CA ARG A 144 -3.55 -3.58 8.72
C ARG A 144 -3.07 -4.65 7.75
N GLU A 145 -2.95 -4.33 6.46
CA GLU A 145 -2.44 -5.23 5.43
C GLU A 145 -0.97 -5.58 5.68
N LEU A 146 -0.11 -4.58 5.93
CA LEU A 146 1.31 -4.79 6.26
C LEU A 146 1.48 -5.61 7.55
N MET A 147 0.78 -5.22 8.62
CA MET A 147 0.86 -5.89 9.92
C MET A 147 0.13 -7.23 9.95
N GLY A 148 -0.74 -7.53 8.99
CA GLY A 148 -1.40 -8.83 8.88
C GLY A 148 -0.55 -9.87 8.14
N ASN A 149 0.54 -9.46 7.48
CA ASN A 149 1.32 -10.36 6.64
C ASN A 149 2.19 -11.31 7.48
N SER A 150 1.83 -12.60 7.46
CA SER A 150 2.54 -13.67 8.17
C SER A 150 4.02 -13.82 7.76
N GLU A 151 4.42 -13.37 6.57
CA GLU A 151 5.83 -13.39 6.15
C GLU A 151 6.72 -12.54 7.05
N PHE A 152 6.16 -11.52 7.71
CA PHE A 152 6.92 -10.60 8.56
C PHE A 152 6.97 -11.01 10.03
N LYS A 153 6.48 -12.20 10.40
CA LYS A 153 6.36 -12.65 11.80
C LYS A 153 7.62 -12.51 12.66
N ASN A 154 8.79 -12.76 12.09
CA ASN A 154 10.07 -12.66 12.79
C ASN A 154 10.85 -11.38 12.43
N MET A 155 10.21 -10.43 11.75
CA MET A 155 10.82 -9.25 11.14
C MET A 155 10.13 -7.95 11.60
N VAL A 156 9.16 -8.06 12.51
CA VAL A 156 8.38 -6.95 13.06
C VAL A 156 8.73 -6.75 14.52
N SER A 157 9.12 -5.52 14.87
CA SER A 157 9.29 -5.11 16.27
C SER A 157 8.08 -4.32 16.78
N TYR A 158 7.69 -4.59 18.01
CA TYR A 158 6.55 -3.95 18.70
C TYR A 158 6.98 -3.07 19.88
N THR A 159 8.24 -3.18 20.29
CA THR A 159 8.77 -2.54 21.49
C THR A 159 10.09 -1.87 21.15
N PRO A 160 10.35 -0.68 21.70
CA PRO A 160 11.63 -0.04 21.51
C PRO A 160 12.73 -0.81 22.25
N GLU A 161 13.95 -0.77 21.71
CA GLU A 161 15.13 -1.43 22.23
C GLU A 161 16.25 -0.41 22.39
N ARG A 162 17.16 -0.62 23.33
CA ARG A 162 18.39 0.19 23.44
C ARG A 162 19.58 -0.73 23.24
N VAL A 163 20.29 -0.50 22.16
CA VAL A 163 21.51 -1.21 21.81
C VAL A 163 22.69 -0.28 22.07
N PHE A 164 23.68 -0.76 22.81
CA PHE A 164 24.88 0.01 23.15
C PHE A 164 26.12 -0.65 22.56
N ALA A 165 27.03 0.16 22.03
CA ALA A 165 28.30 -0.31 21.49
C ALA A 165 29.34 -0.63 22.59
N ASP A 166 29.11 -0.11 23.80
CA ASP A 166 29.99 -0.26 24.96
C ASP A 166 29.29 -0.97 26.12
N GLU A 167 30.08 -1.69 26.92
CA GLU A 167 29.59 -2.34 28.17
C GLU A 167 29.10 -1.30 29.20
N GLU A 168 29.54 -0.05 29.06
CA GLU A 168 29.23 1.08 29.94
C GLU A 168 27.88 1.75 29.61
N GLY A 169 27.27 1.43 28.46
CA GLY A 169 25.97 1.96 28.04
C GLY A 169 25.98 3.46 27.74
N LYS A 170 27.10 4.02 27.27
CA LYS A 170 27.26 5.44 26.94
C LYS A 170 27.02 5.71 25.46
N THR A 171 27.32 4.75 24.59
CA THR A 171 27.26 4.93 23.15
C THR A 171 26.10 4.13 22.56
N CYS A 172 24.94 4.77 22.39
CA CYS A 172 23.79 4.14 21.74
C CYS A 172 24.04 3.91 20.25
N MET A 173 23.68 2.74 19.76
CA MET A 173 23.62 2.40 18.34
C MET A 173 22.19 2.58 17.84
N PHE A 174 22.06 3.27 16.71
CA PHE A 174 20.79 3.49 16.03
C PHE A 174 20.87 2.87 14.63
N ASP A 175 20.22 1.73 14.44
CA ASP A 175 20.21 1.01 13.15
C ASP A 175 18.79 0.81 12.63
N GLU A 176 17.88 0.50 13.55
CA GLU A 176 16.45 0.28 13.27
C GLU A 176 15.59 1.32 13.98
N MET A 177 14.36 1.56 13.48
CA MET A 177 13.48 2.59 14.06
C MET A 177 13.19 2.33 15.55
N TRP A 178 13.06 1.07 15.96
CA TRP A 178 12.82 0.70 17.37
C TRP A 178 14.03 0.92 18.27
N THR A 179 15.22 1.11 17.71
CA THR A 179 16.40 1.55 18.48
C THR A 179 16.44 3.07 18.72
N GLY A 180 15.57 3.82 18.03
CA GLY A 180 15.48 5.27 18.13
C GLY A 180 14.94 5.75 19.48
N GLU A 181 15.57 6.78 20.03
CA GLU A 181 15.14 7.40 21.30
C GLU A 181 13.69 7.92 21.22
N TRP A 182 13.26 8.39 20.05
CA TRP A 182 11.87 8.82 19.83
C TRP A 182 10.85 7.72 20.15
N TRP A 183 11.08 6.49 19.70
CA TRP A 183 10.16 5.38 19.97
C TRP A 183 10.14 5.07 21.48
N TRP A 184 11.31 5.09 22.12
CA TRP A 184 11.43 4.95 23.57
C TRP A 184 10.64 6.01 24.34
N GLU A 185 10.67 7.27 23.91
CA GLU A 185 9.85 8.34 24.49
C GLU A 185 8.34 8.09 24.36
N MET A 186 7.92 7.54 23.22
CA MET A 186 6.50 7.31 22.94
C MET A 186 5.91 6.19 23.81
N GLN A 187 6.63 5.08 24.03
CA GLN A 187 6.11 3.92 24.77
C GLN A 187 6.59 3.79 26.23
N VAL A 188 7.78 4.26 26.57
CA VAL A 188 8.43 3.89 27.85
C VAL A 188 8.62 5.09 28.82
N MET A 189 8.77 6.32 28.34
CA MET A 189 9.23 7.42 29.22
C MET A 189 8.15 8.26 29.92
N LYS A 190 8.26 8.33 31.27
CA LYS A 190 8.57 9.58 32.00
C LYS A 190 9.38 9.32 33.28
N LYS A 191 10.50 10.05 33.46
CA LYS A 191 11.10 10.33 34.77
C LYS A 191 10.31 11.47 35.43
N ASN A 192 9.60 11.19 36.51
CA ASN A 192 9.36 12.16 37.57
C ASN A 192 9.23 11.41 38.90
N ALA A 193 9.95 11.88 39.92
CA ALA A 193 10.20 11.19 41.20
C ALA A 193 8.97 10.90 42.08
N LEU A 194 7.75 11.14 41.60
CA LEU A 194 6.52 11.10 42.41
C LEU A 194 5.43 10.14 41.87
N LYS A 195 5.66 9.40 40.77
CA LYS A 195 4.65 8.47 40.26
C LYS A 195 5.28 7.22 39.65
N THR A 196 5.26 6.14 40.44
CA THR A 196 5.78 4.80 40.10
C THR A 196 4.87 4.07 39.09
N PHE A 197 4.73 4.60 37.87
CA PHE A 197 4.22 3.85 36.73
C PHE A 197 4.92 4.34 35.46
N LEU A 198 5.60 3.43 34.75
CA LEU A 198 6.21 3.66 33.45
C LEU A 198 5.11 4.11 32.48
N GLN A 199 5.03 5.40 32.18
CA GLN A 199 4.01 5.92 31.27
C GLN A 199 4.66 6.81 30.23
N GLY A 200 4.83 6.26 29.02
CA GLY A 200 5.17 7.02 27.82
C GLY A 200 4.07 8.00 27.42
N ARG A 201 4.21 8.63 26.24
CA ARG A 201 3.13 9.46 25.68
C ARG A 201 1.88 8.63 25.34
N LEU A 202 2.05 7.34 25.12
CA LEU A 202 0.98 6.38 24.86
C LEU A 202 0.60 5.59 26.12
N PRO A 203 -0.64 5.04 26.18
CA PRO A 203 -1.06 4.22 27.31
C PRO A 203 -0.23 2.92 27.43
N PRO A 204 -0.09 2.34 28.64
CA PRO A 204 0.60 1.08 28.82
C PRO A 204 0.02 -0.03 27.93
N GLY A 205 0.89 -0.79 27.26
CA GLY A 205 0.50 -1.85 26.33
C GLY A 205 0.21 -1.39 24.90
N ALA A 206 0.23 -0.08 24.62
CA ALA A 206 0.19 0.44 23.26
C ALA A 206 1.48 0.12 22.49
N VAL A 207 1.33 -0.09 21.18
CA VAL A 207 2.42 -0.25 20.22
C VAL A 207 2.44 0.95 19.29
N VAL A 208 3.59 1.58 19.12
CA VAL A 208 3.78 2.60 18.08
C VAL A 208 3.91 1.89 16.74
N ALA A 209 3.22 2.40 15.74
CA ALA A 209 3.48 2.03 14.34
C ALA A 209 4.09 3.25 13.62
N PRO A 210 5.43 3.36 13.54
CA PRO A 210 6.06 4.49 12.88
C PRO A 210 5.76 4.41 11.37
N VAL A 211 4.97 5.34 10.87
CA VAL A 211 4.64 5.43 9.45
C VAL A 211 5.75 6.18 8.74
N ILE A 212 6.28 5.55 7.69
CA ILE A 212 7.29 6.12 6.80
C ILE A 212 6.62 6.35 5.45
N LEU A 213 6.59 7.60 5.01
CA LEU A 213 6.04 8.01 3.73
C LEU A 213 7.18 8.34 2.76
N ALA A 214 7.12 7.76 1.57
CA ALA A 214 8.04 8.04 0.49
C ALA A 214 7.25 8.38 -0.77
N SER A 215 7.65 9.43 -1.48
CA SER A 215 7.08 9.74 -2.79
C SER A 215 8.22 9.88 -3.79
N ASP A 216 8.03 9.33 -4.98
CA ASP A 216 8.97 9.46 -6.09
C ASP A 216 8.22 9.94 -7.33
N LYS A 217 8.86 10.78 -8.15
CA LYS A 217 8.23 11.29 -9.37
C LYS A 217 8.27 10.21 -10.45
N THR A 218 7.14 9.56 -10.70
CA THR A 218 7.02 8.63 -11.83
C THR A 218 6.14 9.22 -12.92
N SER A 219 6.66 9.33 -14.14
CA SER A 219 5.81 9.59 -15.31
C SER A 219 5.00 8.32 -15.61
N LEU A 220 3.68 8.36 -15.41
CA LEU A 220 2.81 7.34 -15.99
C LEU A 220 2.85 7.51 -17.52
N SER A 221 3.13 6.43 -18.24
CA SER A 221 3.39 6.48 -19.69
C SER A 221 2.19 6.95 -20.52
N GLN A 222 2.50 7.40 -21.74
CA GLN A 222 1.72 8.13 -22.77
C GLN A 222 0.41 7.47 -23.28
N PHE A 223 -0.33 6.72 -22.48
CA PHE A 223 -1.50 5.99 -22.97
C PHE A 223 -2.86 6.66 -22.75
N ARG A 224 -2.96 7.72 -21.94
CA ARG A 224 -4.16 8.57 -21.85
C ARG A 224 -3.84 10.01 -21.43
N GLY A 225 -3.35 10.81 -22.38
CA GLY A 225 -3.04 12.23 -22.15
C GLY A 225 -1.82 12.41 -21.24
N ASP A 226 -1.18 13.57 -21.31
CA ASP A 226 0.02 13.93 -20.54
C ASP A 226 -0.28 14.11 -19.04
N GLN A 227 -0.92 13.15 -18.38
CA GLN A 227 -1.18 13.17 -16.95
C GLN A 227 0.01 12.56 -16.19
N GLU A 228 0.86 13.44 -15.66
CA GLU A 228 1.84 13.06 -14.65
C GLU A 228 1.15 12.96 -13.27
N VAL A 229 1.53 11.97 -12.47
CA VAL A 229 1.07 11.83 -11.08
C VAL A 229 2.23 11.48 -10.17
N TRP A 230 2.14 11.83 -8.90
CA TRP A 230 3.11 11.38 -7.89
C TRP A 230 2.57 10.20 -7.09
N PRO A 231 3.16 9.00 -7.23
CA PRO A 231 2.89 7.93 -6.30
C PRO A 231 3.37 8.28 -4.89
N MET A 232 2.59 7.88 -3.90
CA MET A 232 2.94 7.94 -2.49
C MET A 232 2.91 6.55 -1.89
N TYR A 233 4.05 6.10 -1.38
CA TYR A 233 4.23 4.83 -0.72
C TYR A 233 4.21 5.00 0.81
N LEU A 234 3.67 4.00 1.48
CA LEU A 234 3.64 3.86 2.93
C LEU A 234 4.35 2.56 3.31
N THR A 235 5.24 2.64 4.29
CA THR A 235 5.80 1.48 5.00
C THR A 235 5.83 1.77 6.50
N LEU A 236 6.20 0.76 7.28
CA LEU A 236 6.23 0.81 8.74
C LEU A 236 7.66 0.63 9.25
N GLY A 237 8.09 1.50 10.14
CA GLY A 237 9.33 1.35 10.89
C GLY A 237 9.35 0.14 11.84
N ASN A 238 8.21 -0.54 12.02
CA ASN A 238 8.18 -1.83 12.72
C ASN A 238 8.86 -2.93 11.92
N ILE A 239 8.88 -2.84 10.59
CA ILE A 239 9.47 -3.84 9.70
C ILE A 239 10.96 -3.52 9.58
N SER A 240 11.82 -4.53 9.73
CA SER A 240 13.26 -4.32 9.60
C SER A 240 13.65 -3.68 8.28
N LYS A 241 14.67 -2.83 8.33
CA LYS A 241 15.18 -2.10 7.16
C LYS A 241 15.56 -3.03 6.01
N GLU A 242 16.19 -4.17 6.32
CA GLU A 242 16.60 -5.15 5.31
C GLU A 242 15.41 -5.61 4.45
N ILE A 243 14.25 -5.82 5.06
CA ILE A 243 13.03 -6.28 4.38
C ILE A 243 12.36 -5.15 3.62
N CYS A 244 12.35 -3.93 4.19
CA CYS A 244 11.89 -2.74 3.49
C CYS A 244 12.68 -2.48 2.20
N CYS A 245 13.96 -2.84 2.17
CA CYS A 245 14.83 -2.73 0.99
C CYS A 245 14.67 -3.87 -0.03
N GLN A 246 13.82 -4.88 0.22
CA GLN A 246 13.58 -5.99 -0.70
C GLN A 246 12.26 -5.79 -1.47
N PRO A 247 12.29 -5.39 -2.76
CA PRO A 247 11.06 -5.15 -3.53
C PRO A 247 10.15 -6.38 -3.62
N SER A 248 10.74 -7.59 -3.59
CA SER A 248 10.01 -8.86 -3.63
C SER A 248 9.13 -9.10 -2.40
N LYS A 249 9.47 -8.49 -1.25
CA LYS A 249 8.78 -8.67 0.04
C LYS A 249 7.56 -7.79 0.22
N ARG A 250 7.32 -6.83 -0.68
CA ARG A 250 6.14 -5.94 -0.66
C ARG A 250 5.92 -5.27 0.71
N ALA A 251 7.01 -4.91 1.38
CA ALA A 251 6.99 -4.23 2.67
C ALA A 251 6.60 -2.73 2.57
N ALA A 252 6.34 -2.23 1.36
CA ALA A 252 5.82 -0.91 1.08
C ALA A 252 4.56 -0.99 0.20
N ILE A 253 3.56 -0.18 0.52
CA ILE A 253 2.25 -0.15 -0.15
C ILE A 253 2.02 1.24 -0.74
N LEU A 254 1.64 1.30 -2.02
CA LEU A 254 1.31 2.54 -2.72
C LEU A 254 -0.06 3.12 -2.28
N ILE A 255 -0.10 4.12 -1.42
CA ILE A 255 -1.35 4.63 -0.84
C ILE A 255 -2.04 5.74 -1.64
N ALA A 256 -1.35 6.45 -2.53
CA ALA A 256 -1.99 7.49 -3.34
C ALA A 256 -1.29 7.76 -4.67
N TYR A 257 -2.04 8.27 -5.64
CA TYR A 257 -1.53 8.99 -6.81
C TYR A 257 -1.97 10.45 -6.69
N LEU A 258 -1.01 11.32 -6.36
CA LEU A 258 -1.25 12.75 -6.25
C LEU A 258 -1.29 13.40 -7.64
N PRO A 259 -2.28 14.26 -7.91
CA PRO A 259 -2.38 14.92 -9.21
C PRO A 259 -1.26 15.94 -9.39
N ILE A 260 -0.67 15.97 -10.59
CA ILE A 260 0.20 17.06 -11.02
C ILE A 260 -0.54 17.85 -12.07
N SER A 261 -0.61 19.16 -11.88
CA SER A 261 -1.17 20.07 -12.86
C SER A 261 -0.29 21.31 -13.00
N LYS A 262 -0.28 21.85 -14.22
CA LYS A 262 0.29 23.17 -14.53
C LYS A 262 -0.54 24.31 -13.96
N LEU A 263 -1.75 24.02 -13.46
CA LEU A 263 -2.67 24.97 -12.84
C LEU A 263 -2.87 26.20 -13.73
N GLU A 264 -3.16 25.96 -15.02
CA GLU A 264 -3.29 26.99 -16.05
C GLU A 264 -4.42 27.99 -15.76
N CYS A 265 -5.34 27.66 -14.84
CA CYS A 265 -6.37 28.54 -14.32
C CYS A 265 -5.83 29.68 -13.42
N PHE A 266 -4.53 29.70 -13.11
CA PHE A 266 -3.86 30.77 -12.35
C PHE A 266 -2.97 31.65 -13.21
N LYS A 267 -2.90 32.94 -12.88
CA LYS A 267 -1.92 33.88 -13.43
C LYS A 267 -0.50 33.45 -13.03
N ARG A 268 0.47 33.67 -13.93
CA ARG A 268 1.88 33.28 -13.76
C ARG A 268 2.52 33.78 -12.46
N ASP A 269 2.07 34.93 -11.96
CA ASP A 269 2.65 35.56 -10.76
C ASP A 269 2.29 34.84 -9.45
N THR A 270 1.17 34.12 -9.41
CA THR A 270 0.75 33.32 -8.23
C THR A 270 1.09 31.84 -8.42
N CYS A 271 1.03 31.35 -9.66
CA CYS A 271 1.13 29.95 -10.08
C CYS A 271 2.30 29.14 -9.49
N SER A 272 3.37 29.79 -9.00
CA SER A 272 4.49 29.09 -8.36
C SER A 272 4.14 28.49 -6.98
N VAL A 273 3.15 29.02 -6.27
CA VAL A 273 2.79 28.57 -4.90
C VAL A 273 1.63 27.59 -4.89
N GLU A 274 0.67 27.73 -5.81
CA GLU A 274 -0.52 26.87 -5.82
C GLU A 274 -0.25 25.35 -5.98
N PRO A 275 0.78 24.89 -6.71
CA PRO A 275 1.13 23.47 -6.73
C PRO A 275 1.43 22.91 -5.34
N TYR A 276 2.09 23.70 -4.47
CA TYR A 276 2.35 23.32 -3.09
C TYR A 276 1.06 23.30 -2.26
N HIS A 277 0.16 24.28 -2.46
CA HIS A 277 -1.15 24.26 -1.79
C HIS A 277 -1.98 23.04 -2.18
N LEU A 278 -2.01 22.70 -3.47
CA LEU A 278 -2.66 21.50 -3.97
C LEU A 278 -2.03 20.23 -3.36
N PHE A 279 -0.71 20.16 -3.32
CA PHE A 279 0.03 19.05 -2.71
C PHE A 279 -0.35 18.89 -1.22
N HIS A 280 -0.28 19.96 -0.43
CA HIS A 280 -0.64 19.91 0.99
C HIS A 280 -2.11 19.59 1.24
N TYR A 281 -3.01 20.08 0.37
CA TYR A 281 -4.42 19.72 0.40
C TYR A 281 -4.59 18.21 0.16
N CYS A 282 -3.98 17.66 -0.90
CA CYS A 282 -4.04 16.22 -1.19
C CYS A 282 -3.43 15.39 -0.05
N MET A 283 -2.29 15.81 0.49
CA MET A 283 -1.64 15.17 1.64
C MET A 283 -2.57 15.11 2.87
N THR A 284 -3.26 16.21 3.15
CA THR A 284 -4.24 16.25 4.25
C THR A 284 -5.33 15.21 4.02
N GLN A 285 -5.87 15.13 2.79
CA GLN A 285 -6.90 14.15 2.45
C GLN A 285 -6.45 12.69 2.56
N VAL A 286 -5.17 12.41 2.27
CA VAL A 286 -4.59 11.06 2.36
C VAL A 286 -4.28 10.68 3.80
N LEU A 287 -3.76 11.61 4.61
CA LEU A 287 -3.27 11.33 5.97
C LEU A 287 -4.32 11.54 7.07
N GLU A 288 -5.47 12.15 6.76
CA GLU A 288 -6.55 12.38 7.73
C GLU A 288 -6.96 11.13 8.53
N PRO A 289 -7.11 9.93 7.92
CA PRO A 289 -7.39 8.71 8.67
C PRO A 289 -6.28 8.35 9.69
N LEU A 290 -5.02 8.65 9.39
CA LEU A 290 -3.89 8.40 10.31
C LEU A 290 -3.93 9.31 11.53
N VAL A 291 -4.39 10.56 11.40
CA VAL A 291 -4.47 11.49 12.53
C VAL A 291 -5.46 10.99 13.58
N SER A 292 -6.63 10.53 13.11
CA SER A 292 -7.64 9.90 13.96
C SER A 292 -7.11 8.61 14.59
N ALA A 293 -6.57 7.70 13.76
CA ALA A 293 -6.03 6.42 14.20
C ALA A 293 -4.87 6.55 15.20
N GLY A 294 -3.99 7.52 15.01
CA GLY A 294 -2.88 7.80 15.93
C GLY A 294 -3.34 8.28 17.31
N THR A 295 -4.52 8.89 17.39
CA THR A 295 -5.10 9.38 18.65
C THR A 295 -5.94 8.30 19.34
N ASP A 296 -6.85 7.67 18.61
CA ASP A 296 -7.85 6.75 19.19
C ASP A 296 -7.37 5.30 19.31
N ARG A 297 -6.26 4.96 18.64
CA ARG A 297 -5.69 3.62 18.42
C ARG A 297 -6.43 2.81 17.36
N VAL A 298 -5.74 1.79 16.87
CA VAL A 298 -6.25 0.81 15.92
C VAL A 298 -5.95 -0.58 16.45
N ASP A 299 -6.99 -1.40 16.58
CA ASP A 299 -6.82 -2.80 16.90
C ASP A 299 -6.39 -3.55 15.63
N VAL A 300 -5.22 -4.18 15.68
CA VAL A 300 -4.65 -4.90 14.53
C VAL A 300 -4.18 -6.28 14.98
N THR A 301 -4.58 -7.31 14.23
CA THR A 301 -4.01 -8.65 14.32
C THR A 301 -2.65 -8.64 13.65
N CYS A 302 -1.59 -8.80 14.44
CA CYS A 302 -0.22 -8.84 13.96
C CYS A 302 0.15 -10.21 13.35
N PRO A 303 1.32 -10.36 12.70
CA PRO A 303 1.70 -11.61 12.02
C PRO A 303 1.90 -12.80 12.96
N ASP A 304 2.01 -12.55 14.26
CA ASP A 304 2.09 -13.57 15.32
C ASP A 304 0.71 -13.95 15.89
N HIS A 305 -0.38 -13.52 15.24
CA HIS A 305 -1.78 -13.76 15.60
C HIS A 305 -2.19 -13.13 16.94
N GLN A 306 -1.44 -12.15 17.43
CA GLN A 306 -1.84 -11.36 18.60
C GLN A 306 -2.49 -10.05 18.15
N VAL A 307 -3.60 -9.70 18.80
CA VAL A 307 -4.25 -8.40 18.61
C VAL A 307 -3.54 -7.37 19.47
N ARG A 308 -3.10 -6.27 18.86
CA ARG A 308 -2.40 -5.19 19.55
C ARG A 308 -3.05 -3.83 19.26
N TRP A 309 -2.92 -2.92 20.23
CA TRP A 309 -3.35 -1.53 20.09
C TRP A 309 -2.26 -0.71 19.41
N LEU A 310 -2.37 -0.56 18.10
CA LEU A 310 -1.43 0.23 17.31
C LEU A 310 -1.81 1.70 17.34
N HIS A 311 -0.82 2.55 17.54
CA HIS A 311 -0.90 3.99 17.31
C HIS A 311 -0.01 4.34 16.11
N PRO A 312 -0.60 4.44 14.90
CA PRO A 312 0.16 4.85 13.73
C PRO A 312 0.53 6.33 13.83
N ILE A 313 1.82 6.62 13.72
CA ILE A 313 2.35 7.98 13.84
C ILE A 313 3.33 8.20 12.70
N VAL A 314 3.13 9.26 11.91
CA VAL A 314 4.06 9.64 10.86
C VAL A 314 5.39 10.02 11.50
N ALA A 315 6.39 9.15 11.34
CA ALA A 315 7.73 9.32 11.90
C ALA A 315 8.67 9.97 10.88
N VAL A 316 8.54 9.58 9.61
CA VAL A 316 9.34 10.12 8.51
C VAL A 316 8.44 10.34 7.31
N ALA A 317 8.56 11.52 6.70
CA ALA A 317 7.99 11.81 5.39
C ALA A 317 9.11 12.35 4.50
N VAL A 318 9.38 11.64 3.41
CA VAL A 318 10.32 12.08 2.35
C VAL A 318 9.50 12.39 1.10
N PRO A 319 8.79 13.54 1.05
CA PRO A 319 8.05 13.93 -0.13
C PRO A 319 9.01 14.43 -1.21
N CYS A 320 8.91 13.85 -2.41
CA CYS A 320 9.40 14.50 -3.63
C CYS A 320 8.37 15.56 -4.02
N ALA A 321 8.45 16.73 -3.38
CA ALA A 321 7.61 17.89 -3.66
C ALA A 321 8.01 18.56 -5.00
N PRO A 322 7.17 19.44 -5.58
CA PRO A 322 7.54 20.17 -6.78
C PRO A 322 8.80 20.97 -6.46
N ASP A 323 9.85 20.84 -7.27
CA ASP A 323 11.14 21.54 -7.10
C ASP A 323 11.89 21.32 -5.78
N ASN A 324 11.88 20.11 -5.21
CA ASN A 324 12.82 19.77 -4.14
C ASN A 324 14.27 19.70 -4.69
N PRO A 325 15.22 20.55 -4.27
CA PRO A 325 16.60 20.51 -4.77
C PRO A 325 17.34 19.20 -4.46
N LEU A 326 16.83 18.38 -3.53
CA LEU A 326 17.39 17.06 -3.19
C LEU A 326 17.12 15.99 -4.27
N SER A 327 16.09 16.14 -5.12
CA SER A 327 15.81 15.17 -6.20
C SER A 327 16.73 15.32 -7.41
N LYS A 328 17.59 16.35 -7.43
CA LYS A 328 18.58 16.57 -8.50
C LYS A 328 19.92 15.87 -8.26
N LEU A 329 20.08 15.16 -7.14
CA LEU A 329 21.35 14.56 -6.74
C LEU A 329 21.50 13.06 -6.97
N ASP A 330 20.49 12.34 -7.46
CA ASP A 330 20.64 10.89 -7.61
C ASP A 330 19.98 10.34 -8.88
N ASN A 331 20.72 10.42 -9.99
CA ASN A 331 20.46 9.64 -11.21
C ASN A 331 21.78 9.23 -11.91
N SER A 332 22.91 9.24 -11.19
CA SER A 332 24.22 8.85 -11.74
C SER A 332 24.94 7.76 -10.95
N ALA A 333 24.25 7.07 -10.03
CA ALA A 333 24.86 6.03 -9.22
C ALA A 333 24.03 4.73 -9.15
N VAL A 334 23.45 4.30 -10.28
CA VAL A 334 23.07 2.89 -10.50
C VAL A 334 23.33 2.53 -11.96
N ASN A 335 24.56 2.09 -12.24
CA ASN A 335 24.91 1.17 -13.32
C ASN A 335 26.14 0.38 -12.88
#